data_AF-A0A6A9QP92-F1
#
_entry.id   AF-A0A6A9QP92-F1
#
_cell.length_a   1.000
_cell.length_b   1.000
_cell.length_c   1.000
_cell.angle_alpha   90.00
_cell.angle_beta   90.00
_cell.angle_gamma   90.00
#
_symmetry.space_group_name_H-M   'P 1'
#
loop_
_entity.id
_entity.type
_entity.pdbx_description
1 polymer ?
#
loop_
_entity_poly.entity_id
_entity_poly.type
_entity_poly.pdbx_seq_one_letter_code
_entity_poly.pdbx_strand_id
1 'polypeptide(L)'
;MSLVAKLKKKHEEEEQEEQEEKAIWASPPKQRTRKLKIRRAAALNIGLLIGLFVFILIGIVLLPVITSEVSGLTSGTAAQVTGTNATVLNLVPLFYILVLVIVPAVIMFKLYQGRD
;
A
#
# COMPACT_ATOMS: atom_id res chain seq x y z
N MET A 1 -15.61 65.61 -40.39
CA MET A 1 -15.45 65.27 -38.96
C MET A 1 -14.47 66.25 -38.33
N SER A 2 -14.87 66.90 -37.24
CA SER A 2 -14.05 67.90 -36.53
C SER A 2 -12.83 67.25 -35.89
N LEU A 3 -11.64 67.89 -36.03
CA LEU A 3 -10.39 67.50 -35.38
C LEU A 3 -10.53 67.34 -33.85
N VAL A 4 -11.44 68.12 -33.25
CA VAL A 4 -11.75 68.08 -31.82
C VAL A 4 -12.33 66.72 -31.40
N ALA A 5 -13.18 66.12 -32.24
CA ALA A 5 -13.75 64.80 -31.97
C ALA A 5 -12.68 63.69 -32.03
N LYS A 6 -11.65 63.88 -32.88
CA LYS A 6 -10.56 62.92 -33.04
C LYS A 6 -9.58 62.96 -31.86
N LEU A 7 -9.34 64.13 -31.31
CA LEU A 7 -8.50 64.30 -30.11
C LEU A 7 -9.19 63.78 -28.84
N LYS A 8 -10.50 64.02 -28.69
CA LYS A 8 -11.26 63.51 -27.53
C LYS A 8 -11.28 61.97 -27.49
N LYS A 9 -11.52 61.33 -28.64
CA LYS A 9 -11.52 59.87 -28.76
C LYS A 9 -10.14 59.25 -28.46
N LYS A 10 -9.07 59.90 -28.92
CA LYS A 10 -7.69 59.44 -28.67
C LYS A 10 -7.32 59.48 -27.19
N HIS A 11 -7.77 60.50 -26.47
CA HIS A 11 -7.51 60.61 -25.03
C HIS A 11 -8.31 59.57 -24.22
N GLU A 12 -9.53 59.25 -24.65
CA GLU A 12 -10.36 58.20 -24.04
C GLU A 12 -9.80 56.78 -24.29
N GLU A 13 -9.14 56.55 -25.43
CA GLU A 13 -8.48 55.28 -25.75
C GLU A 13 -7.20 55.09 -24.94
N GLU A 14 -6.39 56.14 -24.73
CA GLU A 14 -5.17 56.08 -23.91
C GLU A 14 -5.48 55.78 -22.43
N GLU A 15 -6.59 56.31 -21.89
CA GLU A 15 -7.02 56.02 -20.51
C GLU A 15 -7.54 54.59 -20.31
N GLN A 16 -8.05 53.96 -21.37
CA GLN A 16 -8.53 52.57 -21.31
C GLN A 16 -7.35 51.59 -21.37
N GLU A 17 -6.39 51.81 -22.24
CA GLU A 17 -5.18 50.98 -22.32
C GLU A 17 -4.38 51.04 -21.01
N GLU A 18 -4.24 52.23 -20.39
CA GLU A 18 -3.54 52.35 -19.12
C GLU A 18 -4.28 51.63 -17.97
N GLN A 19 -5.62 51.60 -18.00
CA GLN A 19 -6.42 50.87 -17.02
C GLN A 19 -6.37 49.35 -17.22
N GLU A 20 -6.36 48.89 -18.47
CA GLU A 20 -6.21 47.47 -18.78
C GLU A 20 -4.82 46.96 -18.40
N GLU A 21 -3.76 47.72 -18.68
CA GLU A 21 -2.40 47.34 -18.29
C GLU A 21 -2.25 47.27 -16.76
N LYS A 22 -2.82 48.24 -16.04
CA LYS A 22 -2.87 48.23 -14.56
C LYS A 22 -3.66 47.04 -14.02
N ALA A 23 -4.75 46.63 -14.68
CA ALA A 23 -5.55 45.48 -14.27
C ALA A 23 -4.83 44.14 -14.48
N ILE A 24 -4.00 44.04 -15.52
CA ILE A 24 -3.17 42.86 -15.80
C ILE A 24 -2.09 42.70 -14.72
N TRP A 25 -1.39 43.78 -14.36
CA TRP A 25 -0.35 43.74 -13.31
C TRP A 25 -0.91 43.58 -11.89
N ALA A 26 -2.11 44.09 -11.62
CA ALA A 26 -2.77 43.96 -10.32
C ALA A 26 -3.38 42.57 -10.07
N SER A 27 -3.47 41.72 -11.10
CA SER A 27 -4.00 40.37 -10.95
C SER A 27 -2.94 39.44 -10.35
N PRO A 28 -3.12 38.94 -9.11
CA PRO A 28 -2.16 38.02 -8.52
C PRO A 28 -2.09 36.74 -9.37
N PRO A 29 -0.91 36.16 -9.59
CA PRO A 29 -0.78 34.92 -10.35
C PRO A 29 -1.63 33.84 -9.67
N LYS A 30 -2.59 33.26 -10.40
CA LYS A 30 -3.40 32.12 -9.93
C LYS A 30 -2.48 30.92 -9.70
N GLN A 31 -2.00 30.79 -8.47
CA GLN A 31 -1.20 29.66 -8.03
C GLN A 31 -2.04 28.39 -8.15
N ARG A 32 -1.80 27.60 -9.20
CA ARG A 32 -2.31 26.24 -9.31
C ARG A 32 -1.59 25.38 -8.27
N THR A 33 -2.13 25.33 -7.06
CA THR A 33 -1.69 24.37 -6.06
C THR A 33 -2.12 22.97 -6.52
N ARG A 34 -1.23 22.27 -7.24
CA ARG A 34 -1.37 20.82 -7.46
C ARG A 34 -1.31 20.17 -6.09
N LYS A 35 -2.47 19.78 -5.54
CA LYS A 35 -2.52 18.98 -4.33
C LYS A 35 -1.94 17.60 -4.64
N LEU A 36 -0.65 17.39 -4.36
CA LEU A 36 -0.08 16.06 -4.28
C LEU A 36 -0.79 15.32 -3.14
N LYS A 37 -1.71 14.41 -3.47
CA LYS A 37 -2.22 13.43 -2.51
C LYS A 37 -1.09 12.44 -2.24
N ILE A 38 -0.24 12.74 -1.25
CA ILE A 38 0.64 11.73 -0.65
C ILE A 38 -0.30 10.76 0.07
N ARG A 39 -0.48 9.58 -0.53
CA ARG A 39 -1.22 8.48 0.09
C ARG A 39 -0.45 8.12 1.36
N ARG A 40 -1.08 8.36 2.52
CA ARG A 40 -0.53 8.04 3.84
C ARG A 40 -0.02 6.60 3.83
N ALA A 41 1.25 6.44 4.19
CA ALA A 41 1.84 5.15 4.51
C ALA A 41 0.93 4.42 5.50
N ALA A 42 0.72 3.13 5.26
CA ALA A 42 -0.14 2.27 6.03
C ALA A 42 0.04 2.54 7.53
N ALA A 43 -1.04 2.89 8.24
CA ALA A 43 -1.03 2.80 9.70
C ALA A 43 -1.03 1.31 10.03
N LEU A 44 0.17 0.72 10.12
CA LEU A 44 0.35 -0.66 10.53
C LEU A 44 -0.20 -0.82 11.94
N ASN A 45 -1.33 -1.51 12.06
CA ASN A 45 -2.00 -1.75 13.32
C ASN A 45 -1.04 -2.49 14.24
N ILE A 46 -0.63 -1.87 15.36
CA ILE A 46 0.35 -2.48 16.27
C ILE A 46 -0.11 -3.86 16.76
N GLY A 47 -1.42 -4.04 16.99
CA GLY A 47 -2.01 -5.33 17.35
C GLY A 47 -1.86 -6.39 16.26
N LEU A 48 -1.95 -6.00 14.98
CA LEU A 48 -1.71 -6.91 13.85
C LEU A 48 -0.23 -7.29 13.77
N LEU A 49 0.67 -6.32 13.96
CA LEU A 49 2.11 -6.55 13.91
C LEU A 49 2.57 -7.48 15.04
N ILE A 50 2.08 -7.25 16.27
CA ILE A 50 2.36 -8.10 17.42
C ILE A 50 1.76 -9.50 17.21
N GLY A 51 0.51 -9.59 16.73
CA GLY A 51 -0.12 -10.88 16.44
C GLY A 51 0.63 -11.69 15.39
N LEU A 52 1.09 -11.05 14.32
CA LEU A 52 1.90 -11.70 13.29
C LEU A 52 3.27 -12.12 13.83
N PHE A 53 3.90 -11.26 14.63
CA PHE A 53 5.19 -11.57 15.23
C PHE A 53 5.11 -12.80 16.15
N VAL A 54 4.12 -12.83 17.05
CA VAL A 54 3.90 -13.97 17.94
C VAL A 54 3.54 -15.23 17.15
N PHE A 55 2.69 -15.13 16.12
CA PHE A 55 2.36 -16.25 15.25
C PHE A 55 3.59 -16.84 14.57
N ILE A 56 4.48 -16.00 14.02
CA ILE A 56 5.72 -16.45 13.39
C ILE A 56 6.65 -17.08 14.43
N LEU A 57 6.77 -16.48 15.61
CA LEU A 57 7.66 -16.97 16.68
C LEU A 57 7.22 -18.36 17.15
N ILE A 58 5.94 -18.52 17.51
CA ILE A 58 5.35 -19.82 17.86
C ILE A 58 5.47 -20.77 16.66
N GLY A 59 5.15 -20.28 15.48
CA GLY A 59 5.22 -21.01 14.21
C GLY A 59 6.56 -21.70 14.02
N ILE A 60 7.65 -20.93 14.14
CA ILE A 60 9.03 -21.42 13.97
C ILE A 60 9.44 -22.34 15.11
N VAL A 61 9.04 -22.05 16.35
CA VAL A 61 9.41 -22.88 17.51
C VAL A 61 8.74 -24.26 17.50
N LEU A 62 7.52 -24.37 16.99
CA LEU A 62 6.81 -25.66 16.90
C LEU A 62 7.27 -26.51 15.71
N LEU A 63 7.82 -25.91 14.65
CA LEU A 63 8.23 -26.63 13.44
C LEU A 63 9.24 -27.77 13.76
N PRO A 64 10.33 -27.55 14.53
CA PRO A 64 11.24 -28.62 14.94
C PRO A 64 10.55 -29.80 15.62
N VAL A 65 9.64 -29.51 16.55
CA VAL A 65 8.89 -30.53 17.30
C VAL A 65 8.09 -31.40 16.34
N ILE A 66 7.32 -30.79 15.44
CA ILE A 66 6.50 -31.51 14.45
C ILE A 66 7.38 -32.36 13.53
N THR A 67 8.49 -31.81 13.03
CA THR A 67 9.39 -32.54 12.13
C THR A 67 10.06 -33.72 12.83
N SER A 68 10.39 -33.57 14.12
CA SER A 68 11.01 -34.62 14.93
C SER A 68 10.04 -35.78 15.16
N GLU A 69 8.78 -35.47 15.52
CA GLU A 69 7.75 -36.50 15.72
C GLU A 69 7.43 -37.26 14.43
N VAL A 70 7.25 -36.53 13.31
CA VAL A 70 6.97 -37.16 12.02
C VAL A 70 8.14 -38.04 11.59
N SER A 71 9.38 -37.54 11.69
CA SER A 71 10.57 -38.32 11.34
C SER A 71 10.73 -39.56 12.21
N GLY A 72 10.46 -39.46 13.52
CA GLY A 72 10.51 -40.60 14.44
C GLY A 72 9.51 -41.70 14.10
N LEU A 73 8.32 -41.34 13.59
CA LEU A 73 7.26 -42.29 13.26
C LEU A 73 7.39 -42.90 11.86
N THR A 74 7.96 -42.16 10.90
CA THR A 74 8.00 -42.56 9.48
C THR A 74 9.37 -43.00 8.98
N SER A 75 10.44 -42.80 9.75
CA SER A 75 11.83 -43.06 9.32
C SER A 75 12.54 -44.11 10.19
N GLY A 76 13.64 -44.64 9.66
CA GLY A 76 14.50 -45.60 10.37
C GLY A 76 14.12 -47.07 10.14
N THR A 77 14.85 -47.97 10.82
CA THR A 77 14.69 -49.43 10.70
C THR A 77 13.51 -50.00 11.47
N ALA A 78 12.88 -49.20 12.34
CA ALA A 78 11.68 -49.56 13.12
C ALA A 78 10.57 -48.50 12.98
N ALA A 79 10.31 -48.03 11.75
CA ALA A 79 9.23 -47.09 11.49
C ALA A 79 7.87 -47.67 11.91
N GLN A 80 7.11 -46.92 12.71
CA GLN A 80 5.81 -47.35 13.23
C GLN A 80 4.69 -47.16 12.19
N VAL A 81 4.84 -46.20 11.28
CA VAL A 81 3.86 -45.88 10.24
C VAL A 81 4.51 -46.07 8.87
N THR A 82 3.93 -46.92 8.04
CA THR A 82 4.44 -47.26 6.70
C THR A 82 3.35 -47.14 5.63
N GLY A 83 3.74 -47.28 4.35
CA GLY A 83 2.84 -47.20 3.21
C GLY A 83 2.19 -45.82 3.03
N THR A 84 0.95 -45.79 2.54
CA THR A 84 0.21 -44.55 2.25
C THR A 84 0.09 -43.61 3.45
N ASN A 85 -0.05 -44.16 4.66
CA ASN A 85 -0.17 -43.36 5.89
C ASN A 85 1.11 -42.58 6.20
N ALA A 86 2.28 -43.17 5.90
CA ALA A 86 3.55 -42.47 6.04
C ALA A 86 3.65 -41.29 5.06
N THR A 87 3.14 -41.46 3.83
CA THR A 87 3.07 -40.38 2.84
C THR A 87 2.21 -39.21 3.33
N VAL A 88 1.05 -39.50 3.93
CA VAL A 88 0.19 -38.46 4.51
C VAL A 88 0.87 -37.77 5.69
N LEU A 89 1.51 -38.52 6.60
CA LEU A 89 2.27 -37.94 7.71
C LEU A 89 3.43 -37.06 7.24
N ASN A 90 4.14 -37.46 6.19
CA ASN A 90 5.23 -36.69 5.60
C ASN A 90 4.76 -35.37 4.94
N LEU A 91 3.47 -35.25 4.60
CA LEU A 91 2.88 -33.99 4.13
C LEU A 91 2.57 -33.01 5.27
N VAL A 92 2.47 -33.47 6.52
CA VAL A 92 2.11 -32.61 7.66
C VAL A 92 3.12 -31.46 7.85
N PRO A 93 4.45 -31.69 7.84
CA PRO A 93 5.42 -30.59 7.93
C PRO A 93 5.31 -29.62 6.75
N LEU A 94 5.07 -30.11 5.53
CA LEU A 94 4.89 -29.28 4.35
C LEU A 94 3.64 -28.40 4.45
N PHE A 95 2.52 -28.98 4.89
CA PHE A 95 1.28 -28.23 5.10
C PHE A 95 1.46 -27.15 6.18
N TYR A 96 2.19 -27.46 7.25
CA TYR A 96 2.49 -26.49 8.29
C TYR A 96 3.29 -25.28 7.76
N ILE A 97 4.34 -25.52 6.97
CA ILE A 97 5.12 -24.45 6.33
C ILE A 97 4.23 -23.63 5.39
N LEU A 98 3.35 -24.29 4.63
CA LEU A 98 2.42 -23.63 3.74
C LEU A 98 1.49 -22.68 4.52
N VAL A 99 0.92 -23.12 5.65
CA VAL A 99 0.10 -22.26 6.53
C VAL A 99 0.90 -21.09 7.07
N LEU A 100 2.14 -21.32 7.50
CA LEU A 100 3.02 -20.28 8.04
C LEU A 100 3.28 -19.15 7.02
N VAL A 101 3.30 -19.46 5.73
CA VAL A 101 3.43 -18.49 4.63
C VAL A 101 2.07 -17.90 4.22
N ILE A 102 1.02 -18.70 4.15
CA ILE A 102 -0.30 -18.26 3.71
C ILE A 102 -0.91 -17.24 4.67
N VAL A 103 -0.79 -17.42 5.99
CA VAL A 103 -1.37 -16.50 6.99
C VAL A 103 -0.91 -15.04 6.79
N PRO A 104 0.40 -14.72 6.72
CA PRO A 104 0.84 -13.37 6.42
C PRO A 104 0.38 -12.87 5.03
N ALA A 105 0.37 -13.76 4.03
CA ALA A 105 -0.11 -13.42 2.69
C ALA A 105 -1.59 -13.03 2.68
N VAL A 106 -2.45 -13.77 3.39
CA VAL A 106 -3.88 -13.49 3.52
C VAL A 106 -4.12 -12.19 4.28
N ILE A 107 -3.37 -11.94 5.35
CA ILE A 107 -3.44 -10.66 6.09
C ILE A 107 -3.10 -9.49 5.15
N MET A 108 -2.04 -9.62 4.35
CA MET A 108 -1.64 -8.61 3.38
C MET A 108 -2.69 -8.41 2.29
N PHE A 109 -3.26 -9.51 1.78
CA PHE A 109 -4.30 -9.49 0.76
C PHE A 109 -5.59 -8.81 1.26
N LYS A 110 -6.02 -9.16 2.48
CA LYS A 110 -7.20 -8.57 3.11
C LYS A 110 -7.01 -7.06 3.34
N LEU A 111 -5.81 -6.64 3.75
CA LEU A 111 -5.47 -5.22 3.89
C LEU A 111 -5.41 -4.48 2.55
N TYR A 112 -5.12 -5.19 1.45
CA TYR A 112 -5.12 -4.61 0.10
C TYR A 112 -6.54 -4.40 -0.45
N GLN A 113 -7.42 -5.41 -0.34
CA GLN A 113 -8.79 -5.31 -0.85
C GLN A 113 -9.70 -4.37 -0.04
N GLY A 114 -9.49 -4.24 1.27
CA GLY A 114 -10.31 -3.35 2.11
C GLY A 114 -10.04 -1.85 1.95
N ARG A 115 -9.42 -1.41 0.84
CA ARG A 115 -8.98 -0.03 0.58
C ARG A 115 -9.75 0.68 -0.55
N ASP A 116 -10.84 0.08 -0.98
CA ASP A 116 -11.86 0.62 -1.89
C ASP A 116 -13.15 0.88 -1.10
#